data_AF-A0A229GLF7-F1
#
_entry.id   AF-A0A229GLF7-F1
#
_cell.length_a   1.000
_cell.length_b   1.000
_cell.length_c   1.000
_cell.angle_alpha   90.00
_cell.angle_beta   90.00
_cell.angle_gamma   90.00
#
_symmetry.space_group_name_H-M   'P 1'
#
loop_
_entity.id
_entity.type
_entity.pdbx_description
1 polymer ?
#
loop_
_entity_poly.entity_id
_entity_poly.type
_entity_poly.pdbx_seq_one_letter_code
_entity_poly.pdbx_strand_id
1 'polypeptide(L)'
;MDTQQVPPSIWQQMIQQNFLSLYDLPEDRITDPEYFQGYDVVFEFSNATVYLIVNDVVMQASKQDIDSTQVRTWRKEVVNQLIKQHAQLYLKNDKAIANKNEAAFNKPVYFIGLTSLSVQHQDSSQNDQQNKYSETPSYAVGYEYGSQFFAEDCVLDLDDEESVLQVFSYQNFTEILKQLVTPSDLTAFLDFHRRQLTGFEVFEDESTLLTQFLQAPDFHQRAIEVQEQLVNHELIEQIEPRLLRAAEPEQTEFAAALMAEIQKNTRMWYKLFNSLIKGCYEAGTPLPKEQVDILVDESMYTYACLIEKILAHRTIDQGSRWTGYVGHEHSYNVFGRHYLIVFYAQDEKSSLSADKVRAAHQDLLFELNAQMQQPVMQELFLIGVDVRPCEDSVNTEVHLDAFHQHGSLIDANTQRLYQQLAQLRAQS
;
A
#
# COMPACT_ATOMS: atom_id res chain seq x y z
N MET A 1 3.38 -18.86 34.01
CA MET A 1 3.03 -19.93 33.07
C MET A 1 3.67 -19.53 31.76
N ASP A 2 4.81 -20.14 31.45
CA ASP A 2 5.50 -19.92 30.18
C ASP A 2 4.67 -20.57 29.08
N THR A 3 3.87 -19.77 28.38
CA THR A 3 3.35 -20.14 27.08
C THR A 3 4.54 -20.24 26.15
N GLN A 4 4.99 -21.47 25.86
CA GLN A 4 5.85 -21.75 24.72
C GLN A 4 5.14 -21.20 23.49
N GLN A 5 5.48 -19.98 23.09
CA GLN A 5 5.01 -19.41 21.84
C GLN A 5 5.62 -20.28 20.74
N VAL A 6 4.75 -21.05 20.08
CA VAL A 6 5.09 -21.75 18.83
C VAL A 6 5.66 -20.68 17.90
N PRO A 7 6.86 -20.87 17.33
CA PRO A 7 7.44 -19.88 16.43
C PRO A 7 6.46 -19.63 15.28
N PRO A 8 6.21 -18.36 14.90
CA PRO A 8 5.25 -18.02 13.87
C PRO A 8 5.63 -18.70 12.56
N SER A 9 4.63 -19.19 11.83
CA SER A 9 4.84 -19.80 10.51
C SER A 9 5.50 -18.82 9.55
N ILE A 10 6.11 -19.31 8.49
CA ILE A 10 6.83 -18.49 7.49
C ILE A 10 5.92 -17.37 6.96
N TRP A 11 4.65 -17.66 6.69
CA TRP A 11 3.68 -16.68 6.21
C TRP A 11 3.23 -15.68 7.26
N GLN A 12 3.07 -16.11 8.52
CA GLN A 12 2.79 -15.20 9.63
C GLN A 12 3.92 -14.18 9.80
N GLN A 13 5.18 -14.62 9.63
CA GLN A 13 6.33 -13.70 9.67
C GLN A 13 6.29 -12.70 8.51
N MET A 14 5.96 -13.11 7.29
CA MET A 14 5.80 -12.18 6.16
C MET A 14 4.70 -11.16 6.40
N ILE A 15 3.53 -11.58 6.92
CA ILE A 15 2.43 -10.66 7.21
C ILE A 15 2.88 -9.64 8.27
N GLN A 16 3.51 -10.10 9.35
CA GLN A 16 4.02 -9.26 10.44
C GLN A 16 5.12 -8.28 10.01
N GLN A 17 5.88 -8.61 8.97
CA GLN A 17 6.99 -7.79 8.47
C GLN A 17 6.57 -6.77 7.40
N ASN A 18 5.30 -6.77 6.97
CA ASN A 18 4.78 -5.88 5.93
C ASN A 18 3.54 -5.11 6.41
N PHE A 19 3.09 -4.16 5.59
CA PHE A 19 1.91 -3.33 5.89
C PHE A 19 0.62 -4.14 6.08
N LEU A 20 0.56 -5.37 5.54
CA LEU A 20 -0.59 -6.26 5.67
C LEU A 20 -1.02 -6.52 7.11
N SER A 21 -0.07 -6.54 8.06
CA SER A 21 -0.36 -6.70 9.49
C SER A 21 -1.30 -5.65 10.08
N LEU A 22 -1.42 -4.48 9.45
CA LEU A 22 -2.33 -3.41 9.89
C LEU A 22 -3.79 -3.67 9.47
N TYR A 23 -4.00 -4.55 8.49
CA TYR A 23 -5.27 -4.79 7.83
C TYR A 23 -5.81 -6.20 8.05
N ASP A 24 -5.11 -7.02 8.84
CA ASP A 24 -5.51 -8.38 9.18
C ASP A 24 -6.81 -8.35 9.98
N LEU A 25 -7.84 -9.03 9.46
CA LEU A 25 -9.13 -9.14 10.14
C LEU A 25 -9.04 -10.20 11.24
N PRO A 26 -9.54 -9.91 12.45
CA PRO A 26 -9.56 -10.90 13.52
C PRO A 26 -10.54 -12.05 13.17
N GLU A 27 -10.23 -13.26 13.64
CA GLU A 27 -10.97 -14.50 13.33
C GLU A 27 -12.48 -14.37 13.60
N ASP A 28 -12.88 -13.59 14.60
CA ASP A 28 -14.28 -13.38 14.95
C ASP A 28 -15.06 -12.65 13.84
N ARG A 29 -14.43 -11.71 13.11
CA ARG A 29 -15.04 -11.03 11.96
C ARG A 29 -15.10 -11.89 10.70
N ILE A 30 -14.13 -12.77 10.49
CA ILE A 30 -14.06 -13.64 9.31
C ILE A 30 -15.20 -14.68 9.30
N THR A 31 -15.83 -14.94 10.45
CA THR A 31 -16.99 -15.84 10.57
C THR A 31 -18.33 -15.18 10.27
N ASP A 32 -18.38 -13.87 10.01
CA ASP A 32 -19.60 -13.18 9.60
C ASP A 32 -20.06 -13.68 8.22
N PRO A 33 -21.35 -14.00 8.02
CA PRO A 33 -21.89 -14.42 6.72
C PRO A 33 -21.73 -13.40 5.57
N GLU A 34 -21.31 -12.17 5.86
CA GLU A 34 -20.94 -11.17 4.84
C GLU A 34 -19.56 -11.44 4.19
N TYR A 35 -18.67 -12.20 4.84
CA TYR A 35 -17.34 -12.53 4.30
C TYR A 35 -17.26 -13.96 3.75
N PHE A 36 -16.35 -14.20 2.81
CA PHE A 36 -16.02 -15.56 2.38
C PHE A 36 -15.34 -16.33 3.52
N GLN A 37 -15.96 -17.42 3.95
CA GLN A 37 -15.49 -18.24 5.06
C GLN A 37 -14.52 -19.33 4.59
N GLY A 38 -13.59 -19.70 5.49
CA GLY A 38 -12.67 -20.83 5.30
C GLY A 38 -11.36 -20.51 4.58
N TYR A 39 -11.10 -19.23 4.30
CA TYR A 39 -9.78 -18.72 3.91
C TYR A 39 -8.89 -18.58 5.15
N ASP A 40 -7.57 -18.72 4.97
CA ASP A 40 -6.62 -18.73 6.08
C ASP A 40 -6.40 -17.34 6.69
N VAL A 41 -6.43 -16.30 5.84
CA VAL A 41 -6.26 -14.90 6.27
C VAL A 41 -7.12 -13.99 5.39
N VAL A 42 -7.66 -12.92 5.96
CA VAL A 42 -8.43 -11.90 5.22
C VAL A 42 -7.91 -10.52 5.57
N PHE A 43 -7.56 -9.74 4.54
CA PHE A 43 -7.18 -8.34 4.69
C PHE A 43 -8.29 -7.43 4.18
N GLU A 44 -8.70 -6.45 4.98
CA GLU A 44 -9.63 -5.43 4.55
C GLU A 44 -8.93 -4.08 4.40
N PHE A 45 -8.79 -3.64 3.16
CA PHE A 45 -8.33 -2.30 2.81
C PHE A 45 -9.53 -1.35 2.69
N SER A 46 -9.25 -0.05 2.58
CA SER A 46 -10.29 0.97 2.38
C SER A 46 -11.09 0.70 1.10
N ASN A 47 -10.39 0.23 0.06
CA ASN A 47 -10.89 0.10 -1.31
C ASN A 47 -10.97 -1.35 -1.82
N ALA A 48 -10.59 -2.36 -1.04
CA ALA A 48 -10.62 -3.76 -1.48
C ALA A 48 -10.63 -4.74 -0.30
N THR A 49 -11.01 -5.99 -0.58
CA THR A 49 -10.85 -7.12 0.35
C THR A 49 -9.99 -8.20 -0.30
N VAL A 50 -8.97 -8.68 0.41
CA VAL A 50 -8.06 -9.71 -0.08
C VAL A 50 -8.20 -10.96 0.78
N TYR A 51 -8.54 -12.07 0.14
CA TYR A 51 -8.65 -13.38 0.79
C TYR A 51 -7.44 -14.24 0.42
N LEU A 52 -6.82 -14.85 1.43
CA LEU A 52 -5.60 -15.61 1.29
C LEU A 52 -5.82 -17.09 1.62
N ILE A 53 -5.30 -17.98 0.79
CA ILE A 53 -5.17 -19.41 1.11
C ILE A 53 -3.69 -19.78 1.00
N VAL A 54 -3.18 -20.50 1.99
CA VAL A 54 -1.77 -20.88 2.08
C VAL A 54 -1.61 -22.39 1.93
N ASN A 55 -0.64 -22.82 1.13
CA ASN A 55 -0.23 -24.22 1.05
C ASN A 55 1.29 -24.36 1.26
N ASP A 56 1.65 -24.82 2.46
CA ASP A 56 3.01 -25.17 2.86
C ASP A 56 3.29 -26.65 2.62
N VAL A 57 4.17 -26.95 1.68
CA VAL A 57 4.48 -28.34 1.32
C VAL A 57 5.95 -28.65 1.53
N VAL A 58 6.20 -29.67 2.36
CA VAL A 58 7.53 -30.23 2.60
C VAL A 58 7.63 -31.56 1.85
N MET A 59 8.46 -31.61 0.82
CA MET A 59 8.74 -32.83 0.06
C MET A 59 9.96 -33.52 0.63
N GLN A 60 9.88 -34.84 0.80
CA GLN A 60 11.04 -35.66 1.14
C GLN A 60 11.61 -36.27 -0.13
N ALA A 61 12.88 -36.01 -0.41
CA ALA A 61 13.55 -36.55 -1.59
C ALA A 61 15.02 -36.84 -1.32
N SER A 62 15.55 -37.85 -1.99
CA SER A 62 17.00 -38.09 -2.03
C SER A 62 17.68 -36.94 -2.75
N LYS A 63 18.85 -36.53 -2.27
CA LYS A 63 19.63 -35.45 -2.90
C LYS A 63 19.99 -35.73 -4.37
N GLN A 64 20.04 -37.01 -4.73
CA GLN A 64 20.39 -37.47 -6.09
C GLN A 64 19.20 -37.49 -7.06
N ASP A 65 17.97 -37.41 -6.55
CA ASP A 65 16.75 -37.57 -7.35
C ASP A 65 16.07 -36.23 -7.68
N ILE A 66 16.53 -35.12 -7.10
CA ILE A 66 15.95 -33.79 -7.30
C ILE A 66 16.46 -33.19 -8.61
N ASP A 67 15.61 -33.18 -9.62
CA ASP A 67 15.82 -32.45 -10.88
C ASP A 67 14.73 -31.40 -11.13
N SER A 68 14.90 -30.58 -12.17
CA SER A 68 13.95 -29.52 -12.53
C SER A 68 12.57 -30.06 -12.93
N THR A 69 12.50 -31.29 -13.45
CA THR A 69 11.25 -31.94 -13.87
C THR A 69 10.43 -32.35 -12.66
N GLN A 70 11.09 -32.90 -11.64
CA GLN A 70 10.46 -33.30 -10.39
C GLN A 70 9.92 -32.07 -9.64
N VAL A 71 10.71 -31.00 -9.56
CA VAL A 71 10.27 -29.72 -8.99
C VAL A 71 9.07 -29.15 -9.74
N ARG A 72 9.06 -29.19 -11.08
CA ARG A 72 7.89 -28.75 -11.89
C ARG A 72 6.65 -29.58 -11.58
N THR A 73 6.80 -30.90 -11.38
CA THR A 73 5.70 -31.80 -11.04
C THR A 73 5.11 -31.48 -9.66
N TRP A 74 5.98 -31.29 -8.66
CA TRP A 74 5.55 -30.89 -7.32
C TRP A 74 4.84 -29.54 -7.34
N ARG A 75 5.39 -28.54 -8.03
CA ARG A 75 4.74 -27.24 -8.20
C ARG A 75 3.34 -27.36 -8.77
N LYS A 76 3.17 -28.17 -9.82
CA LYS A 76 1.85 -28.46 -10.42
C LYS A 76 0.89 -29.10 -9.43
N GLU A 77 1.34 -30.06 -8.63
CA GLU A 77 0.51 -30.71 -7.62
C GLU A 77 0.04 -29.72 -6.53
N VAL A 78 0.95 -28.91 -6.00
CA VAL A 78 0.68 -27.92 -4.96
C VAL A 78 -0.34 -26.88 -5.44
N VAL A 79 -0.19 -26.36 -6.66
CA VAL A 79 -1.12 -25.36 -7.22
C VAL A 79 -2.49 -25.98 -7.49
N ASN A 80 -2.54 -27.20 -8.03
CA ASN A 80 -3.83 -27.89 -8.27
C ASN A 80 -4.59 -28.15 -6.97
N GLN A 81 -3.91 -28.40 -5.85
CA GLN A 81 -4.55 -28.51 -4.54
C GLN A 81 -5.17 -27.18 -4.11
N LEU A 82 -4.44 -26.06 -4.25
CA LEU A 82 -4.95 -24.73 -3.93
C LEU A 82 -6.15 -24.34 -4.80
N ILE A 83 -6.09 -24.55 -6.11
CA ILE A 83 -7.22 -24.24 -7.02
C ILE A 83 -8.46 -25.04 -6.61
N LYS A 84 -8.30 -26.34 -6.31
CA LYS A 84 -9.42 -27.18 -5.84
C LYS A 84 -9.99 -26.70 -4.51
N GLN A 85 -9.12 -26.30 -3.58
CA GLN A 85 -9.54 -25.75 -2.30
C GLN A 85 -10.31 -24.45 -2.48
N HIS A 86 -9.78 -23.52 -3.27
CA HIS A 86 -10.45 -22.26 -3.60
C HIS A 86 -11.82 -22.48 -4.25
N ALA A 87 -11.92 -23.34 -5.27
CA ALA A 87 -13.19 -23.63 -5.92
C ALA A 87 -14.23 -24.18 -4.92
N GLN A 88 -13.82 -25.05 -3.99
CA GLN A 88 -14.69 -25.56 -2.95
C GLN A 88 -15.11 -24.48 -1.94
N LEU A 89 -14.22 -23.58 -1.58
CA LEU A 89 -14.53 -22.47 -0.67
C LEU A 89 -15.46 -21.47 -1.33
N TYR A 90 -15.17 -21.07 -2.57
CA TYR A 90 -16.00 -20.13 -3.32
C TYR A 90 -17.43 -20.64 -3.47
N LEU A 91 -17.62 -21.90 -3.91
CA LEU A 91 -18.93 -22.54 -4.02
C LEU A 91 -19.67 -22.71 -2.67
N LYS A 92 -18.95 -22.84 -1.55
CA LYS A 92 -19.61 -22.92 -0.23
C LYS A 92 -20.14 -21.58 0.25
N ASN A 93 -19.63 -20.48 -0.31
CA ASN A 93 -19.93 -19.12 0.09
C ASN A 93 -20.98 -18.45 -0.82
N ASP A 94 -21.87 -19.23 -1.46
CA ASP A 94 -22.97 -18.76 -2.32
C ASP A 94 -23.78 -17.60 -1.72
N LYS A 95 -23.94 -17.55 -0.39
CA LYS A 95 -24.64 -16.47 0.32
C LYS A 95 -23.85 -15.15 0.35
N ALA A 96 -22.53 -15.19 0.55
CA ALA A 96 -21.68 -14.00 0.49
C ALA A 96 -21.61 -13.46 -0.95
N ILE A 97 -21.61 -14.35 -1.94
CA ILE A 97 -21.72 -14.03 -3.37
C ILE A 97 -23.07 -13.34 -3.65
N ALA A 98 -24.18 -13.86 -3.14
CA ALA A 98 -25.51 -13.26 -3.31
C ALA A 98 -25.64 -11.90 -2.61
N ASN A 99 -25.12 -11.75 -1.40
CA ASN A 99 -25.18 -10.50 -0.62
C ASN A 99 -24.35 -9.37 -1.27
N LYS A 100 -23.19 -9.69 -1.84
CA LYS A 100 -22.40 -8.72 -2.63
C LYS A 100 -23.17 -8.14 -3.81
N ASN A 101 -23.98 -8.97 -4.49
CA ASN A 101 -24.79 -8.53 -5.62
C ASN A 101 -25.95 -7.61 -5.21
N GLU A 102 -26.38 -7.65 -3.94
CA GLU A 102 -27.47 -6.82 -3.41
C GLU A 102 -26.99 -5.52 -2.72
N ALA A 103 -25.79 -5.51 -2.14
CA ALA A 103 -25.22 -4.34 -1.47
C ALA A 103 -24.48 -3.42 -2.47
N ALA A 104 -24.99 -2.20 -2.65
CA ALA A 104 -24.40 -1.16 -3.51
C ALA A 104 -23.06 -0.55 -2.99
N PHE A 105 -22.16 -1.37 -2.45
CA PHE A 105 -20.79 -1.01 -2.09
C PHE A 105 -19.84 -2.07 -2.65
N ASN A 106 -19.58 -2.03 -3.96
CA ASN A 106 -18.63 -2.93 -4.62
C ASN A 106 -17.18 -2.54 -4.29
N LYS A 107 -16.68 -2.95 -3.12
CA LYS A 107 -15.23 -3.08 -2.95
C LYS A 107 -14.76 -4.28 -3.80
N PRO A 108 -13.79 -4.11 -4.72
CA PRO A 108 -13.18 -5.23 -5.43
C PRO A 108 -12.63 -6.26 -4.47
N VAL A 109 -12.69 -7.52 -4.87
CA VAL A 109 -12.21 -8.64 -4.07
C VAL A 109 -11.21 -9.46 -4.83
N TYR A 110 -10.11 -9.79 -4.15
CA TYR A 110 -9.01 -10.54 -4.72
C TYR A 110 -8.78 -11.82 -3.93
N PHE A 111 -8.60 -12.93 -4.65
CA PHE A 111 -8.27 -14.21 -4.07
C PHE A 111 -6.82 -14.54 -4.38
N ILE A 112 -6.03 -14.79 -3.34
CA ILE A 112 -4.60 -15.07 -3.45
C ILE A 112 -4.30 -16.47 -2.92
N GLY A 113 -3.66 -17.28 -3.75
CA GLY A 113 -3.10 -18.57 -3.38
C GLY A 113 -1.60 -18.45 -3.15
N LEU A 114 -1.14 -18.78 -1.95
CA LEU A 114 0.25 -18.66 -1.55
C LEU A 114 0.89 -20.03 -1.38
N THR A 115 1.97 -20.28 -2.13
CA THR A 115 2.66 -21.58 -2.14
C THR A 115 4.08 -21.51 -1.59
N SER A 116 4.43 -22.51 -0.81
CA SER A 116 5.79 -22.71 -0.29
C SER A 116 6.16 -24.17 -0.51
N LEU A 117 7.31 -24.38 -1.16
CA LEU A 117 7.87 -25.70 -1.38
C LEU A 117 9.22 -25.76 -0.70
N SER A 118 9.38 -26.70 0.22
CA SER A 118 10.67 -26.99 0.83
C SER A 118 10.99 -28.47 0.72
N VAL A 119 12.28 -28.79 0.57
CA VAL A 119 12.75 -30.15 0.38
C VAL A 119 13.60 -30.57 1.57
N GLN A 120 13.23 -31.69 2.20
CA GLN A 120 14.04 -32.35 3.20
C GLN A 120 14.82 -33.49 2.54
N HIS A 121 16.14 -33.43 2.60
CA HIS A 121 16.98 -34.49 2.07
C HIS A 121 16.91 -35.74 2.95
N GLN A 122 16.60 -36.87 2.34
CA GLN A 122 16.70 -38.18 2.97
C GLN A 122 18.14 -38.70 2.90
N ASP A 123 19.13 -38.03 3.50
CA ASP A 123 20.49 -38.57 3.60
C ASP A 123 20.70 -39.29 4.96
N SER A 124 20.52 -40.60 4.88
CA SER A 124 21.15 -41.69 5.62
C SER A 124 22.00 -41.34 6.86
N SER A 125 21.37 -41.30 8.04
CA SER A 125 22.03 -41.57 9.32
C SER A 125 21.31 -42.71 10.07
N GLN A 126 21.39 -43.92 9.50
CA GLN A 126 21.09 -45.15 10.24
C GLN A 126 22.10 -45.46 11.37
N ASN A 127 23.10 -44.59 11.63
CA ASN A 127 24.15 -44.86 12.62
C ASN A 127 24.17 -43.96 13.86
N ASP A 128 23.30 -42.96 14.01
CA ASP A 128 23.29 -42.11 15.21
C ASP A 128 22.04 -42.31 16.05
N GLN A 129 21.97 -43.46 16.74
CA GLN A 129 20.97 -43.73 17.80
C GLN A 129 21.15 -42.87 19.07
N GLN A 130 21.79 -41.69 19.01
CA GLN A 130 22.08 -40.91 20.22
C GLN A 130 21.72 -39.42 20.25
N ASN A 131 21.13 -38.82 19.22
CA ASN A 131 20.61 -37.45 19.32
C ASN A 131 19.13 -37.36 18.92
N LYS A 132 18.24 -37.44 19.90
CA LYS A 132 16.91 -36.84 19.83
C LYS A 132 17.11 -35.32 19.69
N TYR A 133 16.42 -34.68 18.75
CA TYR A 133 16.41 -33.23 18.46
C TYR A 133 17.46 -32.67 17.50
N SER A 134 17.71 -33.34 16.38
CA SER A 134 18.28 -32.65 15.21
C SER A 134 17.21 -32.61 14.12
N GLU A 135 16.55 -31.46 13.97
CA GLU A 135 15.67 -31.20 12.82
C GLU A 135 16.50 -31.39 11.54
N THR A 136 16.04 -32.28 10.65
CA THR A 136 16.64 -32.42 9.33
C THR A 136 16.49 -31.09 8.59
N PRO A 137 17.57 -30.51 8.03
CA PRO A 137 17.50 -29.23 7.36
C PRO A 137 16.55 -29.33 6.17
N SER A 138 15.54 -28.44 6.16
CA SER A 138 14.65 -28.24 5.02
C SER A 138 15.18 -27.11 4.15
N TYR A 139 15.23 -27.32 2.85
CA TYR A 139 15.73 -26.35 1.88
C TYR A 139 14.56 -25.77 1.09
N ALA A 140 14.33 -24.45 1.22
CA ALA A 140 13.29 -23.77 0.46
C ALA A 140 13.65 -23.72 -1.03
N VAL A 141 12.69 -24.05 -1.88
CA VAL A 141 12.83 -23.96 -3.34
C VAL A 141 12.24 -22.62 -3.78
N GLY A 142 13.05 -21.78 -4.41
CA GLY A 142 12.58 -20.55 -5.06
C GLY A 142 12.00 -20.86 -6.44
N TYR A 143 10.83 -20.32 -6.75
CA TYR A 143 10.16 -20.48 -8.03
C TYR A 143 9.12 -19.38 -8.27
N GLU A 144 8.75 -19.24 -9.53
CA GLU A 144 7.74 -18.32 -10.07
C GLU A 144 6.96 -19.05 -11.17
N TYR A 145 5.71 -18.66 -11.43
CA TYR A 145 4.80 -19.42 -12.28
C TYR A 145 4.80 -18.93 -13.72
N GLY A 146 4.58 -17.62 -13.95
CA GLY A 146 4.42 -17.08 -15.30
C GLY A 146 3.11 -17.54 -15.96
N SER A 147 2.67 -16.87 -17.03
CA SER A 147 1.38 -17.21 -17.64
C SER A 147 1.38 -18.56 -18.36
N GLN A 148 2.52 -19.00 -18.90
CA GLN A 148 2.64 -20.32 -19.55
C GLN A 148 2.32 -21.46 -18.59
N PHE A 149 2.67 -21.33 -17.30
CA PHE A 149 2.34 -22.35 -16.31
C PHE A 149 0.82 -22.49 -16.11
N PHE A 150 0.09 -21.37 -16.11
CA PHE A 150 -1.37 -21.39 -15.99
C PHE A 150 -2.07 -21.83 -17.28
N ALA A 151 -1.45 -21.59 -18.44
CA ALA A 151 -1.99 -22.04 -19.73
C ALA A 151 -1.77 -23.55 -19.98
N GLU A 152 -0.60 -24.09 -19.61
CA GLU A 152 -0.19 -25.45 -19.98
C GLU A 152 -0.26 -26.46 -18.81
N ASP A 153 0.09 -26.02 -17.60
CA ASP A 153 0.32 -26.92 -16.47
C ASP A 153 -0.84 -26.93 -15.46
N CYS A 154 -1.45 -25.77 -15.20
CA CYS A 154 -2.52 -25.61 -14.21
C CYS A 154 -3.60 -24.65 -14.76
N VAL A 155 -4.58 -25.19 -15.48
CA VAL A 155 -5.69 -24.41 -16.05
C VAL A 155 -6.51 -23.80 -14.92
N LEU A 156 -6.47 -22.47 -14.82
CA LEU A 156 -7.36 -21.69 -13.95
C LEU A 156 -8.77 -21.67 -14.54
N ASP A 157 -9.76 -21.63 -13.66
CA ASP A 157 -11.12 -21.27 -14.05
C ASP A 157 -11.14 -19.75 -14.24
N LEU A 158 -11.24 -19.31 -15.50
CA LEU A 158 -11.25 -17.91 -15.91
C LEU A 158 -12.64 -17.49 -16.42
N ASP A 159 -13.66 -18.34 -16.28
CA ASP A 159 -15.02 -18.04 -16.75
C ASP A 159 -15.70 -16.96 -15.88
N ASP A 160 -15.30 -16.85 -14.60
CA ASP A 160 -15.70 -15.78 -13.67
C ASP A 160 -14.45 -15.00 -13.23
N GLU A 161 -14.20 -13.85 -13.87
CA GLU A 161 -13.04 -12.98 -13.62
C GLU A 161 -12.93 -12.55 -12.15
N GLU A 162 -14.05 -12.39 -11.45
CA GLU A 162 -14.09 -11.97 -10.04
C GLU A 162 -13.74 -13.12 -9.08
N SER A 163 -13.76 -14.38 -9.56
CA SER A 163 -13.42 -15.57 -8.78
C SER A 163 -11.97 -16.03 -8.98
N VAL A 164 -11.21 -15.40 -9.88
CA VAL A 164 -9.88 -15.90 -10.28
C VAL A 164 -8.92 -15.95 -9.08
N LEU A 165 -8.36 -17.13 -8.83
CA LEU A 165 -7.31 -17.33 -7.85
C LEU A 165 -5.96 -16.94 -8.45
N GLN A 166 -5.37 -15.87 -7.93
CA GLN A 166 -4.02 -15.43 -8.31
C GLN A 166 -3.00 -16.16 -7.45
N VAL A 167 -2.13 -16.97 -8.06
CA VAL A 167 -1.22 -17.86 -7.32
C VAL A 167 0.21 -17.31 -7.36
N PHE A 168 0.81 -17.14 -6.18
CA PHE A 168 2.18 -16.65 -6.02
C PHE A 168 2.99 -17.59 -5.12
N SER A 169 4.30 -17.68 -5.38
CA SER A 169 5.20 -18.27 -4.40
C SER A 169 5.43 -17.31 -3.22
N TYR A 170 5.73 -17.87 -2.05
CA TYR A 170 6.04 -17.10 -0.84
C TYR A 170 7.06 -15.99 -1.06
N GLN A 171 8.18 -16.39 -1.66
CA GLN A 171 9.34 -15.54 -1.81
C GLN A 171 9.03 -14.42 -2.77
N ASN A 172 8.38 -14.73 -3.89
CA ASN A 172 7.97 -13.75 -4.88
C ASN A 172 6.96 -12.75 -4.30
N PHE A 173 5.91 -13.22 -3.61
CA PHE A 173 4.92 -12.32 -3.01
C PHE A 173 5.54 -11.39 -1.96
N THR A 174 6.49 -11.89 -1.17
CA THR A 174 7.27 -11.06 -0.23
C THR A 174 8.05 -9.96 -0.96
N GLU A 175 8.67 -10.27 -2.09
CA GLU A 175 9.39 -9.26 -2.90
C GLU A 175 8.43 -8.27 -3.58
N ILE A 176 7.25 -8.71 -4.03
CA ILE A 176 6.18 -7.83 -4.54
C ILE A 176 5.78 -6.81 -3.47
N LEU A 177 5.48 -7.28 -2.24
CA LEU A 177 5.08 -6.40 -1.14
C LEU A 177 6.16 -5.38 -0.78
N LYS A 178 7.44 -5.76 -0.82
CA LYS A 178 8.57 -4.85 -0.59
C LYS A 178 8.71 -3.77 -1.66
N GLN A 179 8.22 -4.01 -2.87
CA GLN A 179 8.26 -3.05 -3.96
C GLN A 179 7.03 -2.15 -3.99
N LEU A 180 5.82 -2.72 -3.80
CA LEU A 180 4.55 -2.00 -3.89
C LEU A 180 4.18 -1.24 -2.62
N VAL A 181 4.74 -1.61 -1.47
CA VAL A 181 4.78 -0.93 -0.15
C VAL A 181 3.48 -0.33 0.43
N THR A 182 2.40 -0.11 -0.33
CA THR A 182 1.11 0.44 0.05
C THR A 182 -0.02 -0.54 -0.34
N PRO A 183 -1.16 -0.51 0.37
CA PRO A 183 -2.34 -1.28 -0.03
C PRO A 183 -2.91 -0.86 -1.39
N SER A 184 -2.89 0.44 -1.68
CA SER A 184 -3.45 0.98 -2.92
C SER A 184 -2.66 0.50 -4.15
N ASP A 185 -1.33 0.41 -4.06
CA ASP A 185 -0.50 -0.05 -5.18
C ASP A 185 -0.50 -1.58 -5.31
N LEU A 186 -0.65 -2.31 -4.19
CA LEU A 186 -0.91 -3.75 -4.22
C LEU A 186 -2.22 -4.07 -4.95
N THR A 187 -3.31 -3.37 -4.61
CA THR A 187 -4.61 -3.61 -5.25
C THR A 187 -4.59 -3.29 -6.74
N ALA A 188 -3.90 -2.21 -7.15
CA ALA A 188 -3.70 -1.90 -8.56
C ALA A 188 -2.90 -2.98 -9.30
N PHE A 189 -1.85 -3.53 -8.67
CA PHE A 189 -1.09 -4.64 -9.25
C PHE A 189 -1.92 -5.94 -9.33
N LEU A 190 -2.73 -6.25 -8.31
CA LEU A 190 -3.59 -7.43 -8.33
C LEU A 190 -4.66 -7.34 -9.41
N ASP A 191 -5.19 -6.14 -9.67
CA ASP A 191 -6.07 -5.93 -10.82
C ASP A 191 -5.33 -6.11 -12.15
N PHE A 192 -4.14 -5.53 -12.26
CA PHE A 192 -3.30 -5.69 -13.45
C PHE A 192 -2.97 -7.17 -13.72
N HIS A 193 -2.46 -7.90 -12.72
CA HIS A 193 -2.13 -9.32 -12.85
C HIS A 193 -3.37 -10.16 -13.21
N ARG A 194 -4.54 -9.88 -12.60
CA ARG A 194 -5.81 -10.51 -12.98
C ARG A 194 -6.15 -10.27 -14.45
N ARG A 195 -6.07 -9.03 -14.94
CA ARG A 195 -6.33 -8.69 -16.35
C ARG A 195 -5.39 -9.41 -17.32
N GLN A 196 -4.13 -9.58 -16.94
CA GLN A 196 -3.14 -10.31 -17.74
C GLN A 196 -3.47 -11.81 -17.81
N LEU A 197 -3.93 -12.40 -16.70
CA LEU A 197 -4.38 -13.79 -16.65
C LEU A 197 -5.67 -14.01 -17.46
N THR A 198 -6.70 -13.18 -17.29
CA THR A 198 -7.98 -13.33 -18.00
C THR A 198 -7.87 -12.96 -19.48
N GLY A 199 -6.98 -12.03 -19.81
CA GLY A 199 -6.64 -11.66 -21.19
C GLY A 199 -5.75 -12.67 -21.92
N PHE A 200 -5.27 -13.71 -21.24
CA PHE A 200 -4.30 -14.70 -21.77
C PHE A 200 -3.01 -14.07 -22.31
N GLU A 201 -2.56 -12.98 -21.68
CA GLU A 201 -1.33 -12.29 -22.06
C GLU A 201 -0.10 -13.10 -21.63
N VAL A 202 0.96 -13.02 -22.44
CA VAL A 202 2.18 -13.82 -22.21
C VAL A 202 3.15 -13.05 -21.33
N PHE A 203 3.44 -13.57 -20.13
CA PHE A 203 4.50 -13.09 -19.25
C PHE A 203 5.35 -14.24 -18.71
N GLU A 204 6.65 -13.97 -18.57
CA GLU A 204 7.65 -14.99 -18.20
C GLU A 204 7.51 -15.43 -16.74
N ASP A 205 7.41 -14.47 -15.82
CA ASP A 205 7.31 -14.69 -14.39
C ASP A 205 6.70 -13.46 -13.68
N GLU A 206 6.35 -13.60 -12.40
CA GLU A 206 5.65 -12.55 -11.64
C GLU A 206 6.57 -11.35 -11.35
N SER A 207 7.88 -11.58 -11.16
CA SER A 207 8.87 -10.51 -10.97
C SER A 207 9.00 -9.60 -12.20
N THR A 208 9.00 -10.20 -13.39
CA THR A 208 9.02 -9.49 -14.67
C THR A 208 7.72 -8.73 -14.86
N LEU A 209 6.58 -9.35 -14.55
CA LEU A 209 5.28 -8.69 -14.66
C LEU A 209 5.16 -7.48 -13.72
N LEU A 210 5.66 -7.59 -12.48
CA LEU A 210 5.72 -6.46 -11.56
C LEU A 210 6.58 -5.31 -12.13
N THR A 211 7.74 -5.65 -12.69
CA THR A 211 8.64 -4.65 -13.29
C THR A 211 7.95 -3.95 -14.48
N GLN A 212 7.23 -4.70 -15.30
CA GLN A 212 6.42 -4.16 -16.39
C GLN A 212 5.32 -3.25 -15.85
N PHE A 213 4.56 -3.69 -14.86
CA PHE A 213 3.50 -2.90 -14.23
C PHE A 213 4.02 -1.56 -13.70
N LEU A 214 5.11 -1.56 -12.95
CA LEU A 214 5.71 -0.36 -12.37
C LEU A 214 6.23 0.64 -13.43
N GLN A 215 6.39 0.21 -14.68
CA GLN A 215 6.81 1.04 -15.81
C GLN A 215 5.67 1.28 -16.80
N ALA A 216 4.52 0.64 -16.60
CA ALA A 216 3.39 0.69 -17.49
C ALA A 216 2.53 1.95 -17.22
N PRO A 217 1.79 2.41 -18.24
CA PRO A 217 0.79 3.46 -18.06
C PRO A 217 -0.24 3.10 -16.98
N ASP A 218 -0.58 1.81 -16.82
CA ASP A 218 -1.51 1.29 -15.82
C ASP A 218 -1.17 1.72 -14.38
N PHE A 219 0.12 1.80 -14.02
CA PHE A 219 0.51 2.26 -12.69
C PHE A 219 0.12 3.73 -12.45
N HIS A 220 0.21 4.56 -13.49
CA HIS A 220 -0.07 6.00 -13.42
C HIS A 220 -1.54 6.34 -13.67
N GLN A 221 -2.32 5.42 -14.23
CA GLN A 221 -3.70 5.66 -14.67
C GLN A 221 -4.59 6.23 -13.55
N ARG A 222 -4.54 5.62 -12.35
CA ARG A 222 -5.31 6.10 -11.19
C ARG A 222 -4.95 7.55 -10.81
N ALA A 223 -3.67 7.88 -10.82
CA ALA A 223 -3.18 9.21 -10.50
C ALA A 223 -3.66 10.24 -11.55
N ILE A 224 -3.68 9.85 -12.82
CA ILE A 224 -4.19 10.65 -13.93
C ILE A 224 -5.70 10.90 -13.76
N GLU A 225 -6.50 9.87 -13.48
CA GLU A 225 -7.96 9.99 -13.28
C GLU A 225 -8.32 10.92 -12.11
N VAL A 226 -7.54 10.89 -11.02
CA VAL A 226 -7.73 11.82 -9.91
C VAL A 226 -7.39 13.25 -10.34
N GLN A 227 -6.30 13.45 -11.07
CA GLN A 227 -5.91 14.77 -11.59
C GLN A 227 -6.92 15.32 -12.60
N GLU A 228 -7.49 14.48 -13.46
CA GLU A 228 -8.58 14.84 -14.36
C GLU A 228 -9.79 15.37 -13.59
N GLN A 229 -10.16 14.70 -12.49
CA GLN A 229 -11.22 15.19 -11.61
C GLN A 229 -10.86 16.54 -10.96
N LEU A 230 -9.61 16.75 -10.53
CA LEU A 230 -9.14 18.03 -9.98
C LEU A 230 -9.20 19.16 -11.02
N VAL A 231 -8.80 18.90 -12.27
CA VAL A 231 -8.90 19.86 -13.38
C VAL A 231 -10.36 20.17 -13.69
N ASN A 232 -11.23 19.16 -13.77
CA ASN A 232 -12.65 19.34 -14.08
C ASN A 232 -13.39 20.21 -13.05
N HIS A 233 -12.89 20.26 -11.82
CA HIS A 233 -13.42 21.12 -10.76
C HIS A 233 -12.60 22.40 -10.54
N GLU A 234 -11.68 22.73 -11.44
CA GLU A 234 -10.86 23.95 -11.40
C GLU A 234 -9.98 24.07 -10.14
N LEU A 235 -9.65 22.95 -9.49
CA LEU A 235 -8.78 22.91 -8.32
C LEU A 235 -7.29 22.95 -8.69
N ILE A 236 -6.97 22.45 -9.90
CA ILE A 236 -5.66 22.57 -10.51
C ILE A 236 -5.83 22.98 -11.98
N GLU A 237 -4.83 23.65 -12.56
CA GLU A 237 -4.91 24.15 -13.94
C GLU A 237 -4.78 23.05 -14.99
N GLN A 238 -3.90 22.07 -14.75
CA GLN A 238 -3.60 20.99 -15.67
C GLN A 238 -3.05 19.77 -14.94
N ILE A 239 -3.15 18.61 -15.58
CA ILE A 239 -2.54 17.36 -15.10
C ILE A 239 -1.02 17.52 -15.07
N GLU A 240 -0.38 16.93 -14.05
CA GLU A 240 1.07 16.94 -13.91
C GLU A 240 1.77 16.39 -15.17
N PRO A 241 2.63 17.17 -15.83
CA PRO A 241 3.26 16.75 -17.08
C PRO A 241 4.12 15.48 -16.97
N ARG A 242 4.72 15.22 -15.79
CA ARG A 242 5.50 14.00 -15.55
C ARG A 242 4.64 12.75 -15.59
N LEU A 243 3.40 12.80 -15.07
CA LEU A 243 2.46 11.68 -15.12
C LEU A 243 2.06 11.37 -16.56
N LEU A 244 1.67 12.39 -17.32
CA LEU A 244 1.30 12.23 -18.72
C LEU A 244 2.43 11.62 -19.54
N ARG A 245 3.66 12.14 -19.35
CA ARG A 245 4.84 11.61 -20.04
C ARG A 245 5.16 10.17 -19.64
N ALA A 246 5.01 9.79 -18.37
CA ALA A 246 5.25 8.43 -17.92
C ALA A 246 4.20 7.44 -18.42
N ALA A 247 2.98 7.90 -18.71
CA ALA A 247 1.92 7.10 -19.29
C ALA A 247 2.02 6.95 -20.82
N GLU A 248 2.97 7.61 -21.48
CA GLU A 248 3.22 7.42 -22.92
C GLU A 248 3.95 6.09 -23.17
N PRO A 249 3.44 5.19 -24.04
CA PRO A 249 4.03 3.87 -24.28
C PRO A 249 5.50 3.87 -24.75
N GLU A 250 5.96 4.96 -25.38
CA GLU A 250 7.33 5.09 -25.91
C GLU A 250 8.34 5.65 -24.90
N GLN A 251 7.89 6.06 -23.70
CA GLN A 251 8.71 6.74 -22.70
C GLN A 251 9.18 5.81 -21.56
N THR A 252 9.43 4.53 -21.86
CA THR A 252 9.79 3.50 -20.87
C THR A 252 11.02 3.87 -20.02
N GLU A 253 12.06 4.48 -20.61
CA GLU A 253 13.24 4.94 -19.88
C GLU A 253 12.90 6.05 -18.87
N PHE A 254 12.00 6.96 -19.23
CA PHE A 254 11.55 8.03 -18.35
C PHE A 254 10.68 7.47 -17.22
N ALA A 255 9.74 6.56 -17.55
CA ALA A 255 8.89 5.90 -16.56
C ALA A 255 9.75 5.12 -15.54
N ALA A 256 10.77 4.39 -15.99
CA ALA A 256 11.68 3.68 -15.11
C ALA A 256 12.48 4.63 -14.19
N ALA A 257 12.96 5.76 -14.71
CA ALA A 257 13.67 6.76 -13.91
C ALA A 257 12.76 7.42 -12.86
N LEU A 258 11.53 7.77 -13.25
CA LEU A 258 10.52 8.32 -12.35
C LEU A 258 10.14 7.30 -11.26
N MET A 259 9.97 6.04 -11.61
CA MET A 259 9.67 4.97 -10.66
C MET A 259 10.78 4.80 -9.62
N ALA A 260 12.06 4.86 -10.04
CA ALA A 260 13.17 4.81 -9.11
C ALA A 260 13.17 5.98 -8.10
N GLU A 261 12.77 7.17 -8.55
CA GLU A 261 12.57 8.33 -7.68
C GLU A 261 11.38 8.13 -6.72
N ILE A 262 10.24 7.65 -7.23
CA ILE A 262 9.05 7.33 -6.42
C ILE A 262 9.39 6.34 -5.30
N GLN A 263 10.06 5.24 -5.63
CA GLN A 263 10.47 4.22 -4.65
C GLN A 263 11.42 4.79 -3.59
N LYS A 264 12.40 5.61 -4.02
CA LYS A 264 13.34 6.26 -3.11
C LYS A 264 12.61 7.19 -2.14
N ASN A 265 11.72 8.04 -2.66
CA ASN A 265 11.00 9.05 -1.88
C ASN A 265 9.99 8.38 -0.94
N THR A 266 9.29 7.34 -1.41
CA THR A 266 8.39 6.54 -0.57
C THR A 266 9.11 5.92 0.63
N ARG A 267 10.33 5.40 0.46
CA ARG A 267 11.15 4.91 1.59
C ARG A 267 11.50 6.02 2.58
N MET A 268 11.64 7.27 2.14
CA MET A 268 11.84 8.40 3.04
C MET A 268 10.56 8.74 3.80
N TRP A 269 9.41 8.73 3.12
CA TRP A 269 8.11 8.91 3.74
C TRP A 269 7.90 7.92 4.89
N TYR A 270 8.13 6.62 4.68
CA TYR A 270 8.01 5.64 5.76
C TYR A 270 8.89 5.94 6.97
N LYS A 271 10.12 6.42 6.76
CA LYS A 271 11.01 6.80 7.87
C LYS A 271 10.45 7.98 8.65
N LEU A 272 9.96 9.01 7.95
CA LEU A 272 9.39 10.19 8.59
C LEU A 272 8.06 9.87 9.29
N PHE A 273 7.18 9.12 8.64
CA PHE A 273 5.90 8.71 9.18
C PHE A 273 6.07 7.80 10.41
N ASN A 274 6.95 6.80 10.37
CA ASN A 274 7.26 5.98 11.53
C ASN A 274 7.86 6.79 12.68
N SER A 275 8.68 7.81 12.38
CA SER A 275 9.22 8.73 13.37
C SER A 275 8.12 9.58 14.03
N LEU A 276 7.18 10.10 13.23
CA LEU A 276 5.99 10.81 13.71
C LEU A 276 5.17 9.92 14.64
N ILE A 277 4.81 8.72 14.19
CA ILE A 277 4.02 7.76 14.97
C ILE A 277 4.71 7.47 16.29
N LYS A 278 6.01 7.13 16.25
CA LYS A 278 6.80 6.86 17.45
C LYS A 278 6.82 8.07 18.40
N GLY A 279 7.04 9.28 17.88
CA GLY A 279 7.04 10.50 18.69
C GLY A 279 5.70 10.77 19.37
N CYS A 280 4.59 10.60 18.64
CA CYS A 280 3.23 10.72 19.19
C CYS A 280 2.95 9.68 20.28
N TYR A 281 3.38 8.42 20.09
CA TYR A 281 3.28 7.37 21.11
C TYR A 281 4.11 7.70 22.36
N GLU A 282 5.34 8.15 22.19
CA GLU A 282 6.23 8.53 23.30
C GLU A 282 5.72 9.76 24.08
N ALA A 283 5.05 10.69 23.40
CA ALA A 283 4.41 11.86 23.99
C ALA A 283 3.08 11.54 24.72
N GLY A 284 2.58 10.30 24.63
CA GLY A 284 1.32 9.89 25.23
C GLY A 284 0.07 10.37 24.48
N THR A 285 0.23 10.88 23.26
CA THR A 285 -0.86 11.33 22.39
C THR A 285 -0.74 10.62 21.03
N PRO A 286 -1.02 9.30 20.96
CA PRO A 286 -0.93 8.57 19.71
C PRO A 286 -1.90 9.13 18.68
N LEU A 287 -1.54 9.05 17.39
CA LEU A 287 -2.45 9.44 16.32
C LEU A 287 -3.69 8.54 16.33
N PRO A 288 -4.90 9.10 16.09
CA PRO A 288 -6.10 8.31 15.89
C PRO A 288 -5.91 7.25 14.82
N LYS A 289 -6.44 6.03 15.06
CA LYS A 289 -6.30 4.91 14.11
C LYS A 289 -6.80 5.28 12.71
N GLU A 290 -7.97 5.91 12.63
CA GLU A 290 -8.55 6.35 11.36
C GLU A 290 -7.62 7.28 10.56
N GLN A 291 -6.95 8.21 11.24
CA GLN A 291 -5.97 9.10 10.60
C GLN A 291 -4.78 8.31 10.04
N VAL A 292 -4.30 7.31 10.79
CA VAL A 292 -3.21 6.43 10.36
C VAL A 292 -3.65 5.58 9.17
N ASP A 293 -4.85 4.99 9.23
CA ASP A 293 -5.40 4.14 8.17
C ASP A 293 -5.52 4.92 6.85
N ILE A 294 -5.99 6.17 6.88
CA ILE A 294 -6.09 7.04 5.69
C ILE A 294 -4.70 7.36 5.13
N LEU A 295 -3.74 7.73 5.99
CA LEU A 295 -2.40 8.13 5.56
C LEU A 295 -1.60 6.96 5.01
N VAL A 296 -1.77 5.74 5.53
CA VAL A 296 -1.08 4.51 5.05
C VAL A 296 -1.70 3.98 3.75
N ASP A 297 -2.97 4.30 3.49
CA ASP A 297 -3.72 3.90 2.31
C ASP A 297 -3.44 4.78 1.07
N GLU A 298 -2.58 5.79 1.18
CA GLU A 298 -2.17 6.59 0.03
C GLU A 298 -1.29 5.82 -0.97
N SER A 299 -1.19 6.35 -2.19
CA SER A 299 -0.33 5.77 -3.22
C SER A 299 1.13 6.16 -3.03
N MET A 300 2.04 5.30 -3.50
CA MET A 300 3.48 5.58 -3.61
C MET A 300 3.74 6.92 -4.31
N TYR A 301 2.96 7.25 -5.34
CA TYR A 301 3.09 8.53 -6.05
C TYR A 301 2.77 9.72 -5.14
N THR A 302 1.69 9.63 -4.36
CA THR A 302 1.33 10.67 -3.36
C THR A 302 2.46 10.88 -2.37
N TYR A 303 3.02 9.79 -1.82
CA TYR A 303 4.16 9.87 -0.91
C TYR A 303 5.39 10.50 -1.55
N ALA A 304 5.66 10.17 -2.81
CA ALA A 304 6.76 10.76 -3.54
C ALA A 304 6.61 12.27 -3.67
N CYS A 305 5.43 12.76 -4.09
CA CYS A 305 5.15 14.19 -4.21
C CYS A 305 5.25 14.94 -2.87
N LEU A 306 4.74 14.36 -1.77
CA LEU A 306 4.87 14.94 -0.43
C LEU A 306 6.35 15.10 -0.04
N ILE A 307 7.17 14.08 -0.29
CA ILE A 307 8.60 14.12 0.02
C ILE A 307 9.36 15.08 -0.89
N GLU A 308 9.04 15.15 -2.18
CA GLU A 308 9.63 16.12 -3.09
C GLU A 308 9.43 17.55 -2.59
N LYS A 309 8.23 17.88 -2.09
CA LYS A 309 7.98 19.19 -1.46
C LYS A 309 8.81 19.42 -0.21
N ILE A 310 8.95 18.39 0.64
CA ILE A 310 9.81 18.48 1.83
C ILE A 310 11.27 18.73 1.44
N LEU A 311 11.78 18.03 0.42
CA LEU A 311 13.15 18.18 -0.05
C LEU A 311 13.40 19.53 -0.74
N ALA A 312 12.39 20.05 -1.45
CA ALA A 312 12.43 21.37 -2.10
C ALA A 312 12.62 22.52 -1.10
N HIS A 313 12.33 22.33 0.19
CA HIS A 313 12.58 23.32 1.23
C HIS A 313 14.02 23.87 1.21
N ARG A 314 15.00 23.02 0.86
CA ARG A 314 16.42 23.42 0.79
C ARG A 314 16.72 24.48 -0.26
N THR A 315 15.88 24.58 -1.30
CA THR A 315 16.05 25.54 -2.40
C THR A 315 15.20 26.80 -2.23
N ILE A 316 14.34 26.84 -1.22
CA ILE A 316 13.51 28.01 -0.91
C ILE A 316 14.38 29.15 -0.34
N ASP A 317 14.01 30.38 -0.69
CA ASP A 317 14.72 31.57 -0.23
C ASP A 317 14.69 31.69 1.31
N GLN A 318 15.69 32.41 1.85
CA GLN A 318 15.86 32.52 3.29
C GLN A 318 14.71 33.28 3.97
N GLY A 319 14.08 34.25 3.30
CA GLY A 319 12.99 35.03 3.87
C GLY A 319 11.73 34.19 4.09
N SER A 320 11.38 33.38 3.10
CA SER A 320 10.28 32.41 3.18
C SER A 320 10.55 31.34 4.25
N ARG A 321 11.79 30.86 4.38
CA ARG A 321 12.15 29.93 5.48
C ARG A 321 12.10 30.59 6.87
N TRP A 322 12.48 31.87 6.95
CA TRP A 322 12.43 32.62 8.20
C TRP A 322 10.98 32.81 8.69
N THR A 323 10.09 33.16 7.77
CA THR A 323 8.68 33.46 8.06
C THR A 323 7.76 32.24 8.00
N GLY A 324 8.23 31.11 7.47
CA GLY A 324 7.43 29.93 7.18
C GLY A 324 6.61 30.11 5.90
N TYR A 325 6.17 29.01 5.31
CA TYR A 325 5.34 29.03 4.12
C TYR A 325 4.44 27.80 4.05
N VAL A 326 3.44 27.88 3.16
CA VAL A 326 2.44 26.83 2.99
C VAL A 326 2.52 26.28 1.57
N GLY A 327 2.39 24.97 1.45
CA GLY A 327 2.20 24.27 0.19
C GLY A 327 0.90 23.47 0.24
N HIS A 328 0.27 23.32 -0.91
CA HIS A 328 -0.94 22.51 -1.07
C HIS A 328 -0.61 21.27 -1.88
N GLU A 329 -1.11 20.11 -1.47
CA GLU A 329 -1.04 18.87 -2.23
C GLU A 329 -2.37 18.16 -2.24
N HIS A 330 -2.52 17.25 -3.19
CA HIS A 330 -3.69 16.40 -3.31
C HIS A 330 -3.25 14.94 -3.29
N SER A 331 -4.16 14.05 -2.90
CA SER A 331 -3.93 12.63 -3.12
C SER A 331 -3.95 12.33 -4.62
N TYR A 332 -3.09 11.39 -5.02
CA TYR A 332 -3.09 10.77 -6.35
C TYR A 332 -3.75 9.37 -6.31
N ASN A 333 -4.41 9.04 -5.20
CA ASN A 333 -5.20 7.82 -5.02
C ASN A 333 -6.70 8.15 -4.91
N VAL A 334 -7.06 9.20 -4.17
CA VAL A 334 -8.46 9.57 -3.86
C VAL A 334 -8.68 11.06 -4.05
N PHE A 335 -9.53 11.45 -4.98
CA PHE A 335 -9.86 12.84 -5.31
C PHE A 335 -10.27 13.71 -4.11
N GLY A 336 -11.02 13.14 -3.15
CA GLY A 336 -11.55 13.88 -2.00
C GLY A 336 -10.54 14.18 -0.88
N ARG A 337 -9.23 13.90 -1.06
CA ARG A 337 -8.23 14.11 -0.01
C ARG A 337 -7.30 15.26 -0.35
N HIS A 338 -7.16 16.21 0.58
CA HIS A 338 -6.30 17.39 0.41
C HIS A 338 -5.33 17.57 1.58
N TYR A 339 -4.09 17.95 1.24
CA TYR A 339 -2.97 18.08 2.15
C TYR A 339 -2.46 19.52 2.18
N LEU A 340 -2.65 20.19 3.32
CA LEU A 340 -2.03 21.47 3.62
C LEU A 340 -0.68 21.23 4.30
N ILE A 341 0.40 21.50 3.62
CA ILE A 341 1.76 21.32 4.13
C ILE A 341 2.25 22.68 4.65
N VAL A 342 2.46 22.78 5.96
CA VAL A 342 2.97 24.00 6.60
C VAL A 342 4.43 23.78 6.95
N PHE A 343 5.32 24.49 6.26
CA PHE A 343 6.73 24.55 6.62
C PHE A 343 6.91 25.58 7.72
N TYR A 344 7.27 25.10 8.91
CA TYR A 344 7.34 25.95 10.08
C TYR A 344 8.38 27.05 9.93
N ALA A 345 8.01 28.23 10.42
CA ALA A 345 8.88 29.38 10.47
C ALA A 345 10.04 29.15 11.43
N GLN A 346 11.23 29.62 11.04
CA GLN A 346 12.36 29.70 11.96
C GLN A 346 12.19 30.83 12.99
N ASP A 347 11.40 31.86 12.66
CA ASP A 347 11.02 32.91 13.60
C ASP A 347 9.83 32.49 14.48
N GLU A 348 10.08 32.35 15.78
CA GLU A 348 9.04 32.05 16.78
C GLU A 348 7.89 33.08 16.78
N LYS A 349 8.16 34.32 16.34
CA LYS A 349 7.17 35.38 16.26
C LYS A 349 6.29 35.31 15.02
N SER A 350 6.66 34.54 13.99
CA SER A 350 5.80 34.31 12.82
C SER A 350 4.47 33.67 13.24
N SER A 351 3.40 33.87 12.47
CA SER A 351 2.15 33.12 12.61
C SER A 351 2.31 31.64 12.26
N LEU A 352 3.33 31.30 11.46
CA LEU A 352 3.63 29.94 11.00
C LEU A 352 4.71 29.25 11.85
N SER A 353 5.01 29.75 13.05
CA SER A 353 5.87 29.01 13.99
C SER A 353 5.16 27.74 14.47
N ALA A 354 5.93 26.69 14.77
CA ALA A 354 5.40 25.38 15.12
C ALA A 354 4.35 25.44 16.24
N ASP A 355 4.64 26.17 17.33
CA ASP A 355 3.74 26.26 18.48
C ASP A 355 2.42 26.97 18.15
N LYS A 356 2.45 28.00 17.29
CA LYS A 356 1.23 28.72 16.90
C LYS A 356 0.38 27.89 15.95
N VAL A 357 1.00 27.20 15.00
CA VAL A 357 0.28 26.30 14.09
C VAL A 357 -0.34 25.15 14.87
N ARG A 358 0.39 24.53 15.81
CA ARG A 358 -0.15 23.50 16.71
C ARG A 358 -1.29 24.03 17.57
N ALA A 359 -1.22 25.27 18.06
CA ALA A 359 -2.32 25.86 18.83
C ALA A 359 -3.55 26.19 17.96
N ALA A 360 -3.36 26.52 16.68
CA ALA A 360 -4.42 26.99 15.77
C ALA A 360 -4.83 25.97 14.69
N HIS A 361 -4.34 24.72 14.74
CA HIS A 361 -4.53 23.74 13.66
C HIS A 361 -6.00 23.49 13.31
N GLN A 362 -6.90 23.50 14.31
CA GLN A 362 -8.34 23.31 14.09
C GLN A 362 -8.94 24.46 13.28
N ASP A 363 -8.57 25.71 13.61
CA ASP A 363 -9.04 26.88 12.87
C ASP A 363 -8.51 26.86 11.43
N LEU A 364 -7.24 26.45 11.24
CA LEU A 364 -6.63 26.33 9.91
C LEU A 364 -7.31 25.26 9.05
N LEU A 365 -7.61 24.09 9.62
CA LEU A 365 -8.34 23.02 8.92
C LEU A 365 -9.78 23.43 8.60
N PHE A 366 -10.43 24.18 9.49
CA PHE A 366 -11.76 24.71 9.24
C PHE A 366 -11.75 25.77 8.13
N GLU A 367 -10.78 26.68 8.14
CA GLU A 367 -10.57 27.67 7.09
C GLU A 367 -10.32 27.00 5.73
N LEU A 368 -9.51 25.93 5.71
CA LEU A 368 -9.28 25.11 4.53
C LEU A 368 -10.57 24.46 4.02
N ASN A 369 -11.37 23.85 4.90
CA ASN A 369 -12.67 23.29 4.54
C ASN A 369 -13.58 24.36 3.91
N ALA A 370 -13.61 25.57 4.48
CA ALA A 370 -14.42 26.66 3.96
C ALA A 370 -14.00 27.13 2.55
N GLN A 371 -12.72 27.02 2.22
CA GLN A 371 -12.19 27.32 0.90
C GLN A 371 -12.49 26.19 -0.10
N MET A 372 -12.47 24.92 0.36
CA MET A 372 -12.62 23.72 -0.47
C MET A 372 -14.05 23.18 -0.47
N GLN A 373 -15.01 23.96 -0.99
CA GLN A 373 -16.44 23.61 -1.02
C GLN A 373 -16.99 23.25 -2.41
N GLN A 374 -16.18 23.35 -3.45
CA GLN A 374 -16.58 23.05 -4.84
C GLN A 374 -15.51 22.19 -5.52
N PRO A 375 -15.56 20.85 -5.33
CA PRO A 375 -16.44 20.10 -4.45
C PRO A 375 -15.96 20.09 -3.00
N VAL A 376 -16.84 19.65 -2.10
CA VAL A 376 -16.48 19.43 -0.69
C VAL A 376 -15.48 18.28 -0.63
N MET A 377 -14.28 18.56 -0.11
CA MET A 377 -13.29 17.52 0.15
C MET A 377 -13.82 16.56 1.23
N GLN A 378 -13.44 15.29 1.16
CA GLN A 378 -13.81 14.28 2.15
C GLN A 378 -12.85 14.34 3.34
N GLU A 379 -11.54 14.44 3.07
CA GLU A 379 -10.50 14.43 4.09
C GLU A 379 -9.54 15.61 3.92
N LEU A 380 -9.28 16.31 5.01
CA LEU A 380 -8.37 17.44 5.06
C LEU A 380 -7.28 17.15 6.08
N PHE A 381 -6.04 17.25 5.62
CA PHE A 381 -4.85 17.06 6.45
C PHE A 381 -4.04 18.35 6.55
N LEU A 382 -3.53 18.62 7.74
CA LEU A 382 -2.49 19.62 7.96
C LEU A 382 -1.22 18.88 8.37
N ILE A 383 -0.20 18.92 7.51
CA ILE A 383 1.12 18.34 7.77
C ILE A 383 2.08 19.48 8.10
N GLY A 384 2.47 19.56 9.36
CA GLY A 384 3.51 20.48 9.81
C GLY A 384 4.89 19.88 9.55
N VAL A 385 5.81 20.66 8.98
CA VAL A 385 7.16 20.23 8.65
C VAL A 385 8.17 21.16 9.32
N ASP A 386 8.93 20.61 10.27
CA ASP A 386 10.07 21.28 10.89
C ASP A 386 11.36 20.76 10.28
N VAL A 387 12.15 21.64 9.67
CA VAL A 387 13.41 21.29 9.02
C VAL A 387 14.55 21.95 9.79
N ARG A 388 15.28 21.15 10.57
CA ARG A 388 16.34 21.63 11.46
C ARG A 388 17.72 21.22 10.93
N PRO A 389 18.69 22.14 10.88
CA PRO A 389 20.08 21.75 10.68
C PRO A 389 20.55 20.96 11.90
N CYS A 390 21.19 19.80 11.68
CA CYS A 390 21.84 19.06 12.75
C CYS A 390 23.17 19.77 13.07
N GLU A 391 23.41 20.16 14.32
CA GLU A 391 24.63 20.88 14.69
C GLU A 391 25.89 20.02 14.49
N ASP A 392 25.76 18.69 14.59
CA ASP A 392 26.86 17.72 14.57
C ASP A 392 27.02 16.95 13.24
N SER A 393 26.23 17.26 12.21
CA SER A 393 26.34 16.56 10.92
C SER A 393 25.95 17.42 9.72
N VAL A 394 26.39 17.01 8.52
CA VAL A 394 25.90 17.59 7.25
C VAL A 394 24.42 17.23 6.98
N ASN A 395 23.81 16.42 7.86
CA ASN A 395 22.44 15.97 7.67
C ASN A 395 21.44 16.99 8.21
N THR A 396 20.24 16.96 7.63
CA THR A 396 19.09 17.76 8.06
C THR A 396 18.14 16.84 8.78
N GLU A 397 17.70 17.24 9.96
CA GLU A 397 16.64 16.55 10.68
C GLU A 397 15.29 17.13 10.25
N VAL A 398 14.33 16.24 10.02
CA VAL A 398 12.98 16.62 9.62
C VAL A 398 12.01 16.00 10.63
N HIS A 399 11.19 16.85 11.26
CA HIS A 399 10.10 16.42 12.11
C HIS A 399 8.77 16.74 11.44
N LEU A 400 7.82 15.81 11.55
CA LEU A 400 6.48 15.98 11.07
C LEU A 400 5.51 16.14 12.24
N ASP A 401 4.48 16.94 12.04
CA ASP A 401 3.23 16.89 12.78
C ASP A 401 2.12 16.58 11.76
N ALA A 402 1.08 15.86 12.18
CA ALA A 402 -0.07 15.58 11.32
C ALA A 402 -1.38 15.81 12.07
N PHE A 403 -2.24 16.63 11.51
CA PHE A 403 -3.60 16.90 11.99
C PHE A 403 -4.60 16.58 10.90
N HIS A 404 -5.81 16.22 11.31
CA HIS A 404 -6.85 15.71 10.42
C HIS A 404 -8.22 16.26 10.79
N GLN A 405 -9.03 16.50 9.77
CA GLN A 405 -10.45 16.84 9.89
C GLN A 405 -11.20 16.29 8.67
N HIS A 406 -12.38 15.70 8.89
CA HIS A 406 -13.30 15.39 7.80
C HIS A 406 -13.86 16.68 7.20
N GLY A 407 -13.86 16.76 5.87
CA GLY A 407 -14.52 17.84 5.19
C GLY A 407 -16.03 17.75 5.36
N SER A 408 -16.66 18.91 5.40
CA SER A 408 -18.10 19.03 5.64
C SER A 408 -18.67 20.20 4.86
N LEU A 409 -19.89 20.02 4.38
CA LEU A 409 -20.61 21.10 3.73
C LEU A 409 -20.91 22.18 4.76
N ILE A 410 -20.43 23.40 4.51
CA ILE A 410 -20.77 24.56 5.33
C ILE A 410 -21.83 25.40 4.62
N ASP A 411 -22.65 26.11 5.40
CA ASP A 411 -23.66 26.99 4.82
C ASP A 411 -23.02 28.22 4.16
N ALA A 412 -23.72 28.79 3.18
CA ALA A 412 -23.21 29.89 2.37
C ALA A 412 -22.88 31.16 3.18
N ASN A 413 -23.50 31.37 4.36
CA ASN A 413 -23.18 32.54 5.19
C ASN A 413 -21.86 32.33 5.92
N THR A 414 -21.63 31.14 6.48
CA THR A 414 -20.35 30.74 7.07
C THR A 414 -19.24 30.83 6.03
N GLN A 415 -19.44 30.32 4.82
CA GLN A 415 -18.44 30.41 3.76
C GLN A 415 -18.06 31.86 3.42
N ARG A 416 -19.06 32.75 3.27
CA ARG A 416 -18.81 34.18 3.01
C ARG A 416 -18.06 34.88 4.14
N LEU A 417 -18.38 34.56 5.40
CA LEU A 417 -17.68 35.10 6.56
C LEU A 417 -16.19 34.75 6.53
N TYR A 418 -15.86 33.50 6.23
CA TYR A 418 -14.47 33.05 6.14
C TYR A 418 -13.74 33.64 4.93
N GLN A 419 -14.40 33.78 3.78
CA GLN A 419 -13.84 34.49 2.63
C GLN A 419 -13.53 35.95 2.96
N GLN A 420 -14.41 36.64 3.68
CA GLN A 420 -14.19 38.02 4.13
C GLN A 420 -13.06 38.11 5.16
N LEU A 421 -12.97 37.18 6.10
CA LEU A 421 -11.88 37.11 7.07
C LEU A 421 -10.53 36.88 6.39
N ALA A 422 -10.47 35.98 5.40
CA ALA A 422 -9.26 35.74 4.62
C ALA A 422 -8.83 36.99 3.86
N GLN A 423 -9.77 37.71 3.23
CA GLN A 423 -9.49 38.98 2.54
C GLN A 423 -8.98 40.06 3.49
N LEU A 424 -9.56 40.17 4.69
CA LEU A 424 -9.12 41.14 5.70
C LEU A 424 -7.71 40.83 6.20
N ARG A 425 -7.38 39.55 6.43
CA ARG A 425 -6.03 39.12 6.83
C ARG A 425 -4.99 39.32 5.73
N ALA A 426 -5.37 39.22 4.46
CA ALA A 426 -4.48 39.49 3.33
C ALA A 426 -4.18 40.99 3.13
N GLN A 427 -4.96 41.88 3.73
CA GLN A 427 -4.81 43.34 3.65
C GLN A 427 -4.07 43.96 4.84
N SER A 428 -3.83 43.18 5.91
CA SER A 428 -3.06 43.55 7.09
C SER A 428 -1.64 42.99 7.02
#